data_AF-A0A7J3EFD7-F1
#
_entry.id   AF-A0A7J3EFD7-F1
#
_cell.length_a   1.000
_cell.length_b   1.000
_cell.length_c   1.000
_cell.angle_alpha   90.00
_cell.angle_beta   90.00
_cell.angle_gamma   90.00
#
_symmetry.space_group_name_H-M   'P 1'
#
loop_
_entity.id
_entity.type
_entity.pdbx_description
1 polymer ?
#
loop_
_entity_poly.entity_id
_entity_poly.type
_entity_poly.pdbx_seq_one_letter_code
_entity_poly.pdbx_strand_id
1 'polypeptide(L)'
;MEEIMDLQPSQATFKHYLLFLSGQLISMLGSSVAQFVIVWWVTLETKSAVYLSIASFAAFTPFIALTPFTGVFADRWNRKILIGVTDFLQALIALTIITLFWLNVISIWTLIVL
;
A
#
# COMPACT_ATOMS: atom_id res chain seq x y z
N MET A 1 29.09 -14.59 15.66
CA MET A 1 29.82 -13.32 15.40
C MET A 1 30.66 -13.44 14.12
N GLU A 2 31.21 -14.62 13.80
CA GLU A 2 31.82 -14.95 12.50
C GLU A 2 30.82 -14.96 11.32
N GLU A 3 29.59 -15.43 11.55
CA GLU A 3 28.54 -15.51 10.51
C GLU A 3 28.05 -14.14 9.97
N ILE A 4 28.35 -13.05 10.69
CA ILE A 4 28.00 -11.67 10.28
C ILE A 4 29.12 -11.06 9.40
N MET A 5 30.30 -11.70 9.33
CA MET A 5 31.47 -11.21 8.59
C MET A 5 31.44 -11.58 7.09
N ASP A 6 30.64 -12.57 6.69
CA ASP A 6 30.54 -13.09 5.31
C ASP A 6 29.49 -12.37 4.44
N LEU A 7 28.69 -11.46 5.00
CA LEU A 7 27.76 -10.64 4.23
C LEU A 7 28.47 -9.42 3.61
N GLN A 8 29.51 -9.67 2.82
CA GLN A 8 30.09 -8.62 1.98
C GLN A 8 29.10 -8.31 0.85
N PRO A 9 28.59 -7.06 0.73
CA PRO A 9 27.68 -6.72 -0.35
C PRO A 9 28.40 -6.87 -1.70
N SER A 10 28.12 -7.97 -2.39
CA SER A 10 28.61 -8.16 -3.75
C SER A 10 27.96 -7.13 -4.69
N GLN A 11 28.64 -6.78 -5.77
CA GLN A 11 28.08 -5.92 -6.82
C GLN A 11 26.73 -6.46 -7.34
N ALA A 12 26.53 -7.78 -7.35
CA ALA A 12 25.25 -8.39 -7.73
C ALA A 12 24.16 -8.07 -6.68
N THR A 13 24.44 -8.24 -5.39
CA THR A 13 23.49 -7.93 -4.30
C THR A 13 23.06 -6.47 -4.33
N PHE A 14 24.01 -5.55 -4.58
CA PHE A 14 23.72 -4.12 -4.70
C PHE A 14 22.82 -3.80 -5.90
N LYS A 15 23.06 -4.42 -7.07
CA LYS A 15 22.19 -4.27 -8.24
C LYS A 15 20.75 -4.74 -7.97
N HIS A 16 20.57 -5.89 -7.33
CA HIS A 16 19.24 -6.39 -6.98
C HIS A 16 18.52 -5.45 -6.00
N TYR A 17 19.25 -4.91 -5.03
CA TYR A 17 18.70 -3.92 -4.10
C TYR A 17 18.25 -2.65 -4.81
N LEU A 18 19.06 -2.11 -5.73
CA LEU A 18 18.69 -0.93 -6.52
C LEU A 18 17.47 -1.18 -7.41
N LEU A 19 17.36 -2.36 -8.02
CA LEU A 19 16.18 -2.75 -8.79
C LEU A 19 14.93 -2.78 -7.90
N PHE A 20 15.01 -3.43 -6.74
CA PHE A 20 13.92 -3.45 -5.76
C PHE A 20 13.54 -2.03 -5.32
N LEU A 21 14.52 -1.20 -4.96
CA LEU A 21 14.29 0.17 -4.52
C LEU A 21 13.64 1.02 -5.61
N SER A 22 14.07 0.89 -6.87
CA SER A 22 13.48 1.62 -7.99
C SER A 22 12.00 1.27 -8.20
N GLY A 23 11.65 -0.02 -8.14
CA GLY A 23 10.27 -0.48 -8.21
C GLY A 23 9.44 0.02 -7.02
N GLN A 24 10.01 -0.03 -5.81
CA GLN A 24 9.38 0.48 -4.60
C GLN A 24 9.07 1.97 -4.71
N LEU A 25 10.01 2.79 -5.19
CA LEU A 25 9.81 4.23 -5.34
C LEU A 25 8.68 4.54 -6.33
N ILE A 26 8.63 3.83 -7.46
CA ILE A 26 7.55 3.98 -8.44
C ILE A 26 6.20 3.58 -7.83
N SER A 27 6.15 2.46 -7.11
CA SER A 27 4.94 1.98 -6.43
C SER A 27 4.43 2.98 -5.38
N MET A 28 5.33 3.53 -4.57
CA MET A 28 5.00 4.54 -3.56
C MET A 28 4.50 5.85 -4.19
N LEU A 29 5.11 6.29 -5.28
CA LEU A 29 4.66 7.47 -6.03
C LEU A 29 3.26 7.25 -6.61
N GLY A 30 3.03 6.11 -7.27
CA GLY A 30 1.73 5.76 -7.82
C GLY A 30 0.64 5.69 -6.75
N SER A 31 0.95 5.08 -5.61
CA SER A 31 0.03 5.01 -4.46
C SER A 31 -0.30 6.40 -3.91
N SER A 32 0.68 7.30 -3.83
CA SER A 32 0.45 8.68 -3.37
C SER A 32 -0.44 9.47 -4.32
N VAL A 33 -0.24 9.31 -5.64
CA VAL A 33 -1.10 9.92 -6.66
C VAL A 33 -2.51 9.35 -6.58
N ALA A 34 -2.66 8.03 -6.48
CA ALA A 34 -3.97 7.38 -6.34
C ALA A 34 -4.72 7.88 -5.10
N GLN A 35 -4.04 8.00 -3.96
CA GLN A 35 -4.62 8.54 -2.73
C GLN A 35 -5.10 9.98 -2.92
N PHE A 36 -4.29 10.84 -3.54
CA PHE A 36 -4.70 12.21 -3.86
C PHE A 36 -5.95 12.25 -4.75
N VAL A 37 -5.97 11.44 -5.81
CA VAL A 37 -7.12 11.36 -6.74
C VAL A 37 -8.38 10.89 -6.02
N ILE A 38 -8.28 9.90 -5.15
CA ILE A 38 -9.40 9.38 -4.36
C ILE A 38 -9.99 10.48 -3.46
N VAL A 39 -9.15 11.18 -2.69
CA VAL A 39 -9.56 12.28 -1.82
C VAL A 39 -10.25 13.39 -2.62
N TRP A 40 -9.67 13.74 -3.78
CA TRP A 40 -10.22 14.74 -4.67
C TRP A 40 -11.57 14.30 -5.25
N TRP A 41 -11.70 13.05 -5.69
CA TRP A 41 -12.94 12.50 -6.23
C TRP A 41 -14.07 12.50 -5.19
N VAL A 42 -13.81 12.04 -3.96
CA VAL A 42 -14.81 12.08 -2.86
C VAL A 42 -15.29 13.51 -2.62
N THR A 43 -14.37 14.48 -2.68
CA THR A 43 -14.70 15.90 -2.51
C THR A 43 -15.64 16.40 -3.60
N LEU A 44 -15.37 16.07 -4.87
CA LEU A 44 -16.20 16.47 -5.99
C LEU A 44 -17.58 15.80 -5.98
N GLU A 45 -17.63 14.51 -5.63
CA GLU A 45 -18.85 13.71 -5.64
C GLU A 45 -19.80 14.13 -4.51
N THR A 46 -19.28 14.32 -3.30
CA THR A 46 -20.11 14.60 -2.12
C THR A 46 -20.33 16.08 -1.86
N LYS A 47 -19.38 16.93 -2.29
CA LYS A 47 -19.31 18.37 -1.97
C LYS A 47 -19.45 18.66 -0.47
N SER A 48 -19.09 17.70 0.38
CA SER A 48 -19.35 17.75 1.82
C SER A 48 -18.11 17.34 2.60
N ALA A 49 -17.69 18.24 3.48
CA ALA A 49 -16.55 18.01 4.37
C ALA A 49 -16.78 16.81 5.31
N VAL A 50 -18.03 16.51 5.68
CA VAL A 50 -18.35 15.40 6.58
C VAL A 50 -18.01 14.06 5.96
N TYR A 51 -18.38 13.83 4.69
CA TYR A 51 -18.05 12.59 3.99
C TYR A 51 -16.54 12.43 3.81
N LEU A 52 -15.84 13.52 3.52
CA LEU A 52 -14.38 13.52 3.41
C LEU A 52 -13.71 13.16 4.75
N SER A 53 -14.20 13.70 5.87
CA SER A 53 -13.71 13.36 7.21
C SER A 53 -13.98 11.90 7.56
N ILE A 54 -15.16 11.37 7.24
CA ILE A 54 -15.49 9.95 7.46
C ILE A 54 -14.59 9.05 6.64
N ALA A 55 -14.41 9.34 5.34
CA ALA A 55 -13.53 8.57 4.46
C ALA A 55 -12.07 8.60 4.95
N SER A 56 -11.58 9.78 5.36
CA SER A 56 -10.23 9.92 5.91
C SER A 56 -10.05 9.13 7.22
N PHE A 57 -11.04 9.17 8.10
CA PHE A 57 -11.02 8.40 9.35
C PHE A 57 -11.05 6.87 9.09
N ALA A 58 -11.90 6.43 8.16
CA ALA A 58 -11.99 5.04 7.76
C ALA A 58 -10.66 4.52 7.19
N ALA A 59 -9.94 5.33 6.41
CA ALA A 59 -8.61 4.97 5.89
C ALA A 59 -7.56 4.69 6.99
N PHE A 60 -7.65 5.35 8.15
CA PHE A 60 -6.76 5.09 9.28
C PHE A 60 -7.17 3.87 10.12
N THR A 61 -8.45 3.49 10.09
CA THR A 61 -8.99 2.39 10.90
C THR A 61 -8.25 1.06 10.68
N PRO A 62 -8.04 0.55 9.45
CA PRO A 62 -7.31 -0.69 9.25
C PRO A 62 -5.84 -0.56 9.66
N PHE A 63 -5.22 0.61 9.44
CA PHE A 63 -3.84 0.85 9.83
C PHE A 63 -3.65 0.75 11.36
N ILE A 64 -4.53 1.40 12.13
CA ILE A 64 -4.51 1.36 13.59
C ILE A 64 -4.84 -0.05 14.12
N ALA A 65 -5.77 -0.75 13.46
CA ALA A 65 -6.14 -2.10 13.86
C ALA A 65 -5.00 -3.10 13.63
N LEU A 66 -4.27 -2.98 12.51
CA LEU A 66 -3.23 -3.93 12.11
C LEU A 66 -1.88 -3.68 12.77
N THR A 67 -1.56 -2.43 13.14
CA THR A 67 -0.26 -2.05 13.73
C THR A 67 0.23 -2.92 14.89
N PRO A 68 -0.58 -3.30 15.91
CA PRO A 68 -0.10 -4.17 17.00
C PRO A 68 0.24 -5.59 16.53
N PHE A 69 -0.35 -6.06 15.43
CA PHE A 69 -0.08 -7.39 14.90
C PHE A 69 1.11 -7.42 13.94
N THR A 70 1.40 -6.31 13.26
CA THR A 70 2.47 -6.22 12.26
C THR A 70 3.84 -6.68 12.80
N GLY A 71 4.17 -6.35 14.05
CA GLY A 71 5.44 -6.79 14.67
C GLY A 71 5.54 -8.32 14.80
N VAL A 72 4.47 -8.96 15.27
CA VAL A 72 4.43 -10.43 15.42
C VAL A 72 4.57 -11.13 14.07
N PHE A 73 3.93 -10.60 13.03
CA PHE A 73 4.07 -11.15 11.67
C PHE A 73 5.46 -10.92 11.08
N ALA A 74 6.04 -9.72 11.27
CA ALA A 74 7.36 -9.36 10.77
C ALA A 74 8.48 -10.20 11.39
N ASP A 75 8.32 -10.62 12.65
CA ASP A 75 9.32 -11.42 13.36
C ASP A 75 9.19 -12.92 13.06
N ARG A 76 7.98 -13.41 12.78
CA ARG A 76 7.74 -14.85 12.57
C ARG A 76 7.88 -15.32 11.13
N TRP A 77 7.72 -14.43 10.15
CA TRP A 77 7.64 -14.80 8.73
C TRP A 77 8.89 -14.37 7.96
N ASN A 78 9.18 -15.05 6.86
CA ASN A 78 10.26 -14.64 5.96
C ASN A 78 9.93 -13.27 5.34
N ARG A 79 10.78 -12.28 5.58
CA ARG A 79 10.63 -10.90 5.10
C ARG A 79 10.36 -10.82 3.59
N LYS A 80 11.01 -11.65 2.77
CA LYS A 80 10.82 -11.64 1.30
C LYS A 80 9.40 -12.04 0.92
N ILE A 81 8.85 -13.05 1.59
CA ILE A 81 7.48 -13.53 1.35
C ILE A 81 6.49 -12.48 1.85
N LEU A 82 6.74 -11.91 3.03
CA LEU A 82 5.87 -10.89 3.62
C LEU A 82 5.73 -9.68 2.68
N ILE A 83 6.84 -9.14 2.20
CA ILE A 83 6.85 -8.01 1.23
C ILE A 83 6.09 -8.38 -0.04
N GLY A 84 6.36 -9.56 -0.61
CA GLY A 84 5.69 -9.99 -1.85
C GLY A 84 4.16 -10.14 -1.70
N VAL A 85 3.70 -10.68 -0.56
CA VAL A 85 2.26 -10.84 -0.28
C VAL A 85 1.60 -9.48 -0.07
N THR A 86 2.21 -8.58 0.69
CA THR A 86 1.64 -7.24 0.93
C THR A 86 1.57 -6.42 -0.34
N ASP A 87 2.61 -6.44 -1.16
CA ASP A 87 2.65 -5.71 -2.43
C ASP A 87 1.62 -6.28 -3.42
N PHE A 88 1.47 -7.60 -3.45
CA PHE A 88 0.45 -8.25 -4.28
C PHE A 88 -0.98 -7.88 -3.86
N LEU A 89 -1.26 -7.87 -2.56
CA LEU A 89 -2.56 -7.44 -2.03
C LEU A 89 -2.85 -5.97 -2.37
N GLN A 90 -1.85 -5.09 -2.22
CA GLN A 90 -1.98 -3.68 -2.60
C GLN A 90 -2.27 -3.53 -4.09
N ALA A 91 -1.56 -4.27 -4.95
CA ALA A 91 -1.81 -4.26 -6.39
C ALA A 91 -3.22 -4.76 -6.74
N LEU A 92 -3.72 -5.78 -6.04
CA LEU A 92 -5.07 -6.31 -6.24
C LEU A 92 -6.16 -5.29 -5.85
N ILE A 93 -5.98 -4.59 -4.73
CA ILE A 93 -6.90 -3.51 -4.30
C ILE A 93 -6.89 -2.38 -5.34
N ALA A 94 -5.71 -1.93 -5.75
CA ALA A 94 -5.59 -0.88 -6.78
C ALA A 94 -6.27 -1.28 -8.09
N LEU A 95 -6.06 -2.52 -8.55
CA LEU A 95 -6.72 -3.05 -9.76
C LEU A 95 -8.25 -3.09 -9.61
N THR A 96 -8.74 -3.47 -8.42
CA THR A 96 -10.17 -3.49 -8.11
C THR A 96 -10.75 -2.08 -8.20
N ILE A 97 -10.11 -1.10 -7.58
CA ILE A 97 -10.53 0.32 -7.65
C ILE A 97 -10.56 0.79 -9.11
N ILE A 98 -9.50 0.55 -9.88
CA ILE A 98 -9.42 0.93 -11.30
C ILE A 98 -10.57 0.30 -12.09
N THR A 99 -10.85 -0.98 -11.87
CA THR A 99 -11.92 -1.70 -12.58
C THR A 99 -13.29 -1.14 -12.23
N LEU A 100 -13.56 -0.83 -10.96
CA LEU A 100 -14.83 -0.25 -10.51
C LEU A 100 -15.04 1.16 -11.08
N PHE A 101 -13.98 1.97 -11.15
CA PHE A 101 -14.02 3.27 -11.82
C PHE A 101 -14.28 3.13 -13.32
N TRP A 102 -13.59 2.20 -13.99
CA TRP A 102 -13.76 1.94 -15.43
C TRP A 102 -15.20 1.55 -15.78
N LEU A 103 -15.82 0.73 -14.94
CA LEU A 103 -17.21 0.29 -15.10
C LEU A 103 -18.23 1.33 -14.64
N ASN A 104 -17.81 2.47 -14.07
CA ASN A 104 -18.67 3.51 -13.50
C ASN A 104 -19.66 2.99 -12.43
N VAL A 105 -19.29 1.93 -11.70
CA VAL A 105 -20.10 1.35 -10.61
C VAL A 105 -19.53 1.68 -9.22
N ILE A 106 -18.46 2.48 -9.16
CA ILE A 106 -17.84 2.90 -7.91
C ILE A 106 -18.84 3.73 -7.09
N SER A 107 -19.01 3.36 -5.83
CA SER A 107 -19.74 4.14 -4.83
C SER A 107 -18.80 4.58 -3.72
N ILE A 108 -19.17 5.64 -3.00
CA ILE A 108 -18.40 6.14 -1.84
C ILE A 108 -18.20 5.02 -0.81
N TRP A 109 -19.23 4.21 -0.55
CA TRP A 109 -19.16 3.12 0.42
C TRP A 109 -18.21 2.01 -0.01
N THR A 110 -18.26 1.59 -1.28
CA THR A 110 -17.31 0.60 -1.81
C THR A 110 -15.88 1.10 -1.77
N LEU A 111 -15.68 2.40 -1.99
CA LEU A 111 -14.36 3.02 -1.91
C LEU A 111 -13.85 3.15 -0.48
N ILE A 112 -14.74 3.36 0.51
CA ILE A 112 -14.37 3.44 1.93
C ILE A 112 -13.98 2.07 2.51
N VAL A 113 -14.58 0.99 2.00
CA VAL A 113 -14.34 -0.38 2.48
C VAL A 113 -13.07 -1.00 1.89
N LEU A 114 -12.71 -0.63 0.66
CA LEU A 114 -11.52 -1.09 -0.05
C LEU A 114 -10.26 -0.36 0.43
#